data_AF-A0A8S0G1B9-F1
#
_entry.id   AF-A0A8S0G1B9-F1
#
_cell.length_a   1.000
_cell.length_b   1.000
_cell.length_c   1.000
_cell.angle_alpha   90.00
_cell.angle_beta   90.00
_cell.angle_gamma   90.00
#
_symmetry.space_group_name_H-M   'P 1'
#
loop_
_entity.id
_entity.type
_entity.pdbx_description
1 polymer ?
#
loop_
_entity_poly.entity_id
_entity_poly.type
_entity_poly.pdbx_seq_one_letter_code
_entity_poly.pdbx_strand_id
1 'polypeptide(L)'
;MNGRYRSSVGEFGLGYSYDKNSRQWNYSAQGAVVAHAHGVTLGQSVQDSFAIVHINEGANVKVQNAQGVYTDYWGNAIVPNMTNYRHNAITVNTQGHDSLDISDATQDVIPSKGAVVGVDFDARSGIRALLTLVHNKERVPFGALLTWTNVNKEWAIRE
;
A
#
# COMPACT_ATOMS: atom_id res chain seq x y z
N MET A 1 8.56 -17.77 -28.88
CA MET A 1 8.25 -16.43 -28.30
C MET A 1 7.57 -16.61 -26.96
N ASN A 2 7.93 -15.81 -25.97
CA ASN A 2 7.28 -15.82 -24.66
C ASN A 2 7.04 -14.38 -24.18
N GLY A 3 5.97 -14.19 -23.42
CA GLY A 3 5.63 -12.95 -22.72
C GLY A 3 5.31 -13.27 -21.27
N ARG A 4 5.71 -12.39 -20.37
CA ARG A 4 5.37 -12.45 -18.94
C ARG A 4 4.80 -11.11 -18.50
N TYR A 5 3.74 -11.16 -17.72
CA TYR A 5 3.06 -10.00 -17.16
C TYR A 5 2.97 -10.15 -15.65
N ARG A 6 3.45 -9.15 -14.92
CA ARG A 6 3.44 -9.11 -13.46
C ARG A 6 2.41 -8.09 -12.99
N SER A 7 1.46 -8.56 -12.20
CA SER A 7 0.38 -7.78 -11.59
C SER A 7 0.50 -7.79 -10.07
N SER A 8 -0.36 -7.05 -9.37
CA SER A 8 -0.45 -7.09 -7.91
C SER A 8 -0.96 -8.45 -7.42
N VAL A 9 -1.83 -9.10 -8.21
CA VAL A 9 -2.48 -10.38 -7.86
C VAL A 9 -1.70 -11.63 -8.29
N GLY A 10 -0.55 -11.48 -8.97
CA GLY A 10 0.22 -12.61 -9.50
C GLY A 10 1.03 -12.30 -10.75
N GLU A 11 1.78 -13.30 -11.22
CA GLU A 11 2.51 -13.27 -12.49
C GLU A 11 1.91 -14.29 -13.46
N PHE A 12 1.70 -13.85 -14.71
CA PHE A 12 1.10 -14.62 -15.79
C PHE A 12 2.09 -14.71 -16.95
N GLY A 13 2.30 -15.91 -17.47
CA GLY A 13 3.20 -16.16 -18.60
C GLY A 13 2.47 -16.86 -19.74
N LEU A 14 2.71 -16.39 -20.96
CA LEU A 14 2.23 -17.02 -22.19
C LEU A 14 3.44 -17.28 -23.11
N GLY A 15 3.52 -18.47 -23.68
CA GLY A 15 4.62 -18.91 -24.52
C GLY A 15 4.10 -19.67 -25.73
N TYR A 16 4.73 -19.44 -26.87
CA TYR A 16 4.42 -20.10 -28.13
C TYR A 16 5.73 -20.53 -28.80
N SER A 17 5.87 -21.83 -29.05
CA SER A 17 7.01 -22.43 -29.74
C SER A 17 6.54 -23.11 -31.02
N TYR A 18 7.34 -22.96 -32.08
CA TYR A 18 7.07 -23.57 -33.38
C TYR A 18 8.37 -24.13 -33.94
N ASP A 19 8.35 -25.42 -34.21
CA ASP A 19 9.41 -26.20 -34.84
C ASP A 19 8.85 -26.96 -36.04
N LYS A 20 9.73 -27.44 -36.94
CA LYS A 20 9.32 -28.12 -38.19
C LYS A 20 8.38 -29.31 -37.99
N ASN A 21 8.39 -29.92 -36.80
CA ASN A 21 7.58 -31.10 -36.46
C ASN A 21 6.68 -30.90 -35.23
N SER A 22 6.67 -29.72 -34.59
CA SER A 22 5.91 -29.51 -33.35
C SER A 22 5.50 -28.06 -33.17
N ARG A 23 4.30 -27.87 -32.62
CA ARG A 23 3.76 -26.56 -32.27
C ARG A 23 3.24 -26.64 -30.84
N GLN A 24 3.85 -25.88 -29.93
CA GLN A 24 3.53 -25.94 -28.51
C GLN A 24 3.12 -24.57 -27.99
N TRP A 25 2.02 -24.54 -27.25
CA TRP A 25 1.55 -23.37 -26.51
C TRP A 25 1.71 -23.67 -25.03
N ASN A 26 2.26 -22.70 -24.29
CA ASN A 26 2.52 -22.81 -22.86
C ASN A 26 1.86 -21.63 -22.16
N TYR A 27 1.15 -21.91 -21.08
CA TYR A 27 0.52 -20.90 -20.25
C TYR A 27 0.86 -21.20 -18.80
N SER A 28 1.12 -20.15 -18.02
CA SER A 28 1.53 -20.28 -16.62
C SER A 28 0.95 -19.13 -15.81
N ALA A 29 0.54 -19.43 -14.58
CA ALA A 29 0.14 -18.44 -13.60
C ALA A 29 0.78 -18.81 -12.27
N GLN A 30 1.36 -17.84 -11.59
CA GLN A 30 1.96 -18.01 -10.27
C GLN A 30 1.57 -16.84 -9.36
N GLY A 31 1.35 -17.12 -8.09
CA GLY A 31 0.92 -16.12 -7.12
C GLY A 31 0.84 -16.71 -5.72
N ALA A 32 0.40 -15.90 -4.78
CA ALA A 32 0.15 -16.28 -3.40
C ALA A 32 -1.25 -15.86 -2.98
N VAL A 33 -1.84 -16.62 -2.07
CA VAL A 33 -3.09 -16.30 -1.38
C VAL A 33 -2.80 -16.29 0.11
N VAL A 34 -3.10 -15.19 0.78
CA VAL A 34 -2.84 -15.05 2.20
C VAL A 34 -4.11 -14.64 2.93
N ALA A 35 -4.46 -15.39 3.97
CA ALA A 35 -5.53 -15.04 4.89
C ALA A 35 -4.92 -14.32 6.12
N HIS A 36 -5.48 -13.17 6.49
CA HIS A 36 -5.02 -12.33 7.59
C HIS A 36 -6.19 -11.58 8.25
N ALA A 37 -5.90 -10.75 9.26
CA ALA A 37 -6.92 -10.08 10.07
C ALA A 37 -7.89 -9.20 9.26
N HIS A 38 -7.44 -8.64 8.12
CA HIS A 38 -8.25 -7.77 7.26
C HIS A 38 -8.89 -8.53 6.07
N GLY A 39 -8.81 -9.86 6.04
CA GLY A 39 -9.46 -10.71 5.05
C GLY A 39 -8.50 -11.60 4.28
N VAL A 40 -8.75 -11.74 2.97
CA VAL A 40 -7.93 -12.56 2.07
C VAL A 40 -7.39 -11.68 0.96
N THR A 41 -6.08 -11.70 0.78
CA THR A 41 -5.40 -10.92 -0.26
C THR A 41 -4.66 -11.84 -1.21
N LEU A 42 -4.78 -11.52 -2.50
CA LEU A 42 -4.05 -12.16 -3.58
C LEU A 42 -2.79 -11.35 -3.88
N GLY A 43 -1.69 -12.04 -4.13
CA GLY A 43 -0.39 -11.44 -4.28
C GLY A 43 0.47 -12.12 -5.33
N GLN A 44 1.58 -11.47 -5.65
CA GLN A 44 2.70 -12.14 -6.29
C GLN A 44 3.22 -13.30 -5.41
N SER A 45 3.93 -14.25 -6.02
CA SER A 45 4.52 -15.37 -5.28
C SER A 45 5.43 -14.86 -4.15
N VAL A 46 5.17 -15.33 -2.93
CA VAL A 46 5.96 -14.99 -1.74
C VAL A 46 7.17 -15.92 -1.62
N GLN A 47 8.23 -15.46 -0.95
CA GLN A 47 9.42 -16.27 -0.66
C GLN A 47 9.41 -16.76 0.80
N ASP A 48 10.51 -16.52 1.54
CA ASP A 48 10.69 -16.97 2.92
C ASP A 48 9.89 -16.09 3.89
N SER A 49 10.22 -14.80 3.96
CA SER A 49 9.51 -13.82 4.78
C SER A 49 8.87 -12.75 3.90
N PHE A 50 7.66 -12.35 4.26
CA PHE A 50 6.87 -11.39 3.51
C PHE A 50 6.04 -10.52 4.45
N ALA A 51 5.54 -9.40 3.94
CA ALA A 51 4.62 -8.55 4.68
C ALA A 51 3.28 -8.39 3.99
N ILE A 52 2.30 -8.10 4.83
CA ILE A 52 0.96 -7.72 4.44
C ILE A 52 0.81 -6.26 4.85
N VAL A 53 0.60 -5.41 3.86
CA VAL A 53 0.34 -3.99 4.04
C VAL A 53 -1.17 -3.77 4.03
N HIS A 54 -1.68 -3.05 5.01
CA HIS A 54 -3.06 -2.56 5.02
C HIS A 54 -3.06 -1.04 5.08
N ILE A 55 -3.83 -0.40 4.21
CA ILE A 55 -4.02 1.05 4.20
C ILE A 55 -5.51 1.32 4.31
N ASN A 56 -5.94 1.94 5.42
CA ASN A 56 -7.34 2.25 5.61
C ASN A 56 -7.83 3.21 4.49
N GLU A 57 -8.93 2.89 3.83
CA GLU A 57 -9.44 3.63 2.66
C GLU A 57 -8.44 3.82 1.49
N GLY A 58 -7.32 3.09 1.50
CA GLY A 58 -6.21 3.27 0.56
C GLY A 58 -6.21 2.27 -0.58
N ALA A 59 -7.23 2.30 -1.45
CA ALA A 59 -7.30 1.42 -2.62
C ALA A 59 -6.35 1.87 -3.75
N ASN A 60 -5.76 0.92 -4.47
CA ASN A 60 -4.87 1.19 -5.62
C ASN A 60 -3.69 2.13 -5.30
N VAL A 61 -3.14 2.01 -4.09
CA VAL A 61 -1.94 2.72 -3.64
C VAL A 61 -0.72 1.87 -3.98
N LYS A 62 0.31 2.50 -4.57
CA LYS A 62 1.50 1.79 -5.01
C LYS A 62 2.41 1.49 -3.82
N VAL A 63 2.86 0.24 -3.68
CA VAL A 63 3.91 -0.13 -2.73
C VAL A 63 5.26 -0.08 -3.45
N GLN A 64 6.20 0.72 -2.96
CA GLN A 64 7.47 0.97 -3.65
C GLN A 64 8.44 -0.21 -3.60
N ASN A 65 8.35 -1.02 -2.54
CA ASN A 65 9.26 -2.14 -2.29
C ASN A 65 9.16 -3.27 -3.32
N ALA A 66 8.05 -3.35 -4.03
CA ALA A 66 7.77 -4.43 -4.96
C ALA A 66 7.21 -3.90 -6.28
N GLN A 67 7.80 -4.34 -7.38
CA GLN A 67 7.39 -3.91 -8.71
C GLN A 67 5.99 -4.45 -9.05
N GLY A 68 5.09 -3.55 -9.45
CA GLY A 68 3.74 -3.91 -9.87
C GLY A 68 2.82 -4.28 -8.71
N VAL A 69 3.20 -3.98 -7.46
CA VAL A 69 2.35 -4.20 -6.28
C VAL A 69 1.57 -2.92 -5.97
N TYR A 70 0.25 -3.09 -5.92
CA TYR A 70 -0.72 -2.07 -5.58
C TYR A 70 -1.70 -2.67 -4.57
N THR A 71 -2.21 -1.84 -3.67
CA THR A 71 -3.27 -2.27 -2.76
C THR A 71 -4.55 -2.62 -3.51
N ASP A 72 -5.24 -3.64 -3.03
CA ASP A 72 -6.53 -4.07 -3.54
C ASP A 72 -7.64 -3.07 -3.17
N TYR A 73 -8.88 -3.40 -3.53
CA TYR A 73 -10.05 -2.57 -3.23
C TYR A 73 -10.29 -2.37 -1.73
N TRP A 74 -9.79 -3.28 -0.90
CA TRP A 74 -9.89 -3.21 0.56
C TRP A 74 -8.67 -2.56 1.21
N GLY A 75 -7.71 -2.09 0.41
CA GLY A 75 -6.50 -1.44 0.90
C GLY A 75 -5.37 -2.39 1.27
N ASN A 76 -5.44 -3.68 0.91
CA ASN A 76 -4.44 -4.68 1.26
C ASN A 76 -3.45 -4.95 0.12
N ALA A 77 -2.18 -5.18 0.45
CA ALA A 77 -1.15 -5.61 -0.50
C ALA A 77 -0.17 -6.59 0.12
N ILE A 78 0.38 -7.49 -0.68
CA ILE A 78 1.45 -8.41 -0.26
C ILE A 78 2.79 -7.94 -0.80
N VAL A 79 3.77 -7.75 0.09
CA VAL A 79 5.16 -7.47 -0.25
C VAL A 79 5.93 -8.80 -0.23
N PRO A 80 6.28 -9.37 -1.40
CA PRO A 80 6.66 -10.78 -1.51
C PRO A 80 8.06 -11.13 -1.01
N ASN A 81 8.96 -10.14 -0.91
CA ASN A 81 10.38 -10.37 -0.61
C ASN A 81 10.88 -9.46 0.52
N MET A 82 11.30 -10.08 1.62
CA MET A 82 11.96 -9.40 2.73
C MET A 82 13.26 -10.08 3.10
N THR A 83 14.19 -9.30 3.64
CA THR A 83 15.45 -9.83 4.16
C THR A 83 15.32 -10.12 5.65
N ASN A 84 15.49 -11.39 6.02
CA ASN A 84 15.41 -11.84 7.41
C ASN A 84 16.46 -11.16 8.29
N TYR A 85 16.10 -10.88 9.54
CA TYR A 85 16.96 -10.30 10.59
C TYR A 85 17.58 -8.96 10.18
N ARG A 86 16.94 -8.25 9.25
CA ARG A 86 17.38 -6.94 8.77
C ARG A 86 16.21 -5.99 8.71
N HIS A 87 16.53 -4.71 8.79
CA HIS A 87 15.59 -3.63 8.53
C HIS A 87 15.10 -3.69 7.08
N ASN A 88 13.79 -3.72 6.91
CA ASN A 88 13.11 -3.62 5.62
C ASN A 88 12.14 -2.44 5.71
N ALA A 89 12.51 -1.32 5.09
CA ALA A 89 11.67 -0.13 5.04
C ALA A 89 10.58 -0.29 3.97
N ILE A 90 9.33 -0.50 4.35
CA ILE A 90 8.16 -0.56 3.46
C ILE A 90 7.66 0.85 3.21
N THR A 91 7.70 1.30 1.97
CA THR A 91 7.24 2.62 1.56
C THR A 91 6.02 2.53 0.65
N VAL A 92 5.01 3.32 0.95
CA VAL A 92 3.79 3.49 0.14
C VAL A 92 3.85 4.82 -0.59
N ASN A 93 3.34 4.84 -1.82
CA ASN A 93 3.30 6.04 -2.65
C ASN A 93 1.85 6.40 -2.99
N THR A 94 1.41 7.53 -2.47
CA THR A 94 0.08 8.11 -2.70
C THR A 94 0.02 9.05 -3.90
N GLN A 95 1.08 9.14 -4.71
CA GLN A 95 1.05 9.92 -5.95
C GLN A 95 -0.12 9.48 -6.85
N GLY A 96 -0.96 10.44 -7.22
CA GLY A 96 -2.19 10.20 -7.99
C GLY A 96 -3.47 10.06 -7.14
N HIS A 97 -3.35 10.12 -5.81
CA HIS A 97 -4.47 10.14 -4.87
C HIS A 97 -4.53 11.48 -4.13
N ASP A 98 -5.29 12.45 -4.67
CA ASP A 98 -5.35 13.81 -4.13
C ASP A 98 -6.07 13.90 -2.77
N SER A 99 -6.91 12.92 -2.46
CA SER A 99 -7.71 12.89 -1.24
C SER A 99 -7.13 12.01 -0.13
N LEU A 100 -6.02 11.32 -0.36
CA LEU A 100 -5.45 10.38 0.61
C LEU A 100 -4.15 10.94 1.19
N ASP A 101 -4.08 11.08 2.52
CA ASP A 101 -2.88 11.49 3.22
C ASP A 101 -2.39 10.47 4.24
N ILE A 102 -1.12 10.10 4.15
CA ILE A 102 -0.49 9.10 5.02
C ILE A 102 0.60 9.84 5.79
N SER A 103 0.46 9.90 7.11
CA SER A 103 1.40 10.65 7.96
C SER A 103 2.81 10.05 7.91
N ASP A 104 2.92 8.72 8.02
CA ASP A 104 4.17 7.98 7.90
C ASP A 104 4.12 7.06 6.69
N ALA A 105 4.55 7.57 5.53
CA ALA A 105 4.54 6.81 4.28
C ALA A 105 5.62 5.70 4.22
N THR A 106 6.47 5.57 5.26
CA THR A 106 7.49 4.53 5.37
C THR A 106 7.46 3.90 6.75
N GLN A 107 7.41 2.57 6.82
CA GLN A 107 7.54 1.81 8.07
C GLN A 107 8.68 0.80 7.97
N ASP A 108 9.48 0.71 9.02
CA ASP A 108 10.60 -0.23 9.09
C ASP A 108 10.22 -1.49 9.87
N VAL A 109 10.45 -2.66 9.27
CA VAL A 109 10.18 -3.95 9.91
C VAL A 109 11.40 -4.87 9.84
N ILE A 110 11.57 -5.67 10.91
CA ILE A 110 12.65 -6.65 11.02
C ILE A 110 12.03 -8.05 11.14
N PRO A 111 11.81 -8.76 10.02
CA PRO A 111 11.21 -10.09 10.04
C PRO A 111 12.21 -11.13 10.54
N SER A 112 11.74 -12.08 11.37
CA SER A 112 12.45 -13.34 11.58
C SER A 112 12.30 -14.26 10.36
N LYS A 113 13.02 -15.38 10.33
CA LYS A 113 12.92 -16.33 9.22
C LYS A 113 11.51 -16.95 9.14
N GLY A 114 10.88 -16.87 7.96
CA GLY A 114 9.53 -17.40 7.74
C GLY A 114 8.42 -16.51 8.32
N ALA A 115 8.74 -15.27 8.69
CA ALA A 115 7.78 -14.38 9.33
C ALA A 115 6.78 -13.79 8.33
N VAL A 116 5.53 -13.67 8.78
CA VAL A 116 4.48 -12.89 8.12
C VAL A 116 4.27 -11.63 8.94
N VAL A 117 4.65 -10.48 8.40
CA VAL A 117 4.59 -9.20 9.12
C VAL A 117 3.38 -8.39 8.63
N GLY A 118 2.47 -8.01 9.54
CA GLY A 118 1.41 -7.06 9.25
C GLY A 118 1.92 -5.62 9.43
N VAL A 119 1.60 -4.74 8.48
CA VAL A 119 1.99 -3.32 8.49
C VAL A 119 0.76 -2.47 8.15
N ASP A 120 0.29 -1.72 9.13
CA ASP A 120 -0.90 -0.88 9.00
C ASP A 120 -0.50 0.58 8.81
N PHE A 121 -0.93 1.18 7.70
CA PHE A 121 -0.75 2.61 7.45
C PHE A 121 -2.02 3.37 7.77
N ASP A 122 -1.90 4.32 8.71
CA ASP A 122 -2.95 5.28 9.01
C ASP A 122 -3.05 6.32 7.88
N ALA A 123 -4.00 6.08 6.99
CA ALA A 123 -4.38 7.06 6.00
C ALA A 123 -5.57 7.89 6.47
N ARG A 124 -5.52 9.19 6.18
CA ARG A 124 -6.57 10.16 6.39
C ARG A 124 -7.12 10.55 5.03
N SER A 125 -8.39 10.28 4.83
CA SER A 125 -9.12 10.79 3.68
C SER A 125 -9.55 12.24 3.94
N GLY A 126 -9.20 13.15 3.04
CA GLY A 126 -9.50 14.56 3.20
C GLY A 126 -8.89 15.45 2.12
N ILE A 127 -9.33 16.71 2.09
CA ILE A 127 -8.81 17.71 1.15
C ILE A 127 -7.56 18.33 1.76
N ARG A 128 -6.45 18.31 1.01
CA ARG A 128 -5.23 19.02 1.35
C ARG A 128 -5.35 20.47 0.86
N ALA A 129 -5.26 21.44 1.78
CA ALA A 129 -5.30 22.86 1.45
C ALA A 129 -4.12 23.62 2.06
N LEU A 130 -3.45 24.43 1.25
CA LEU A 130 -2.46 25.40 1.72
C LEU A 130 -3.16 26.72 2.03
N LEU A 131 -3.28 27.06 3.32
CA LEU A 131 -3.94 28.29 3.76
C LEU A 131 -2.90 29.39 4.02
N THR A 132 -3.19 30.61 3.55
CA THR A 132 -2.45 31.82 3.94
C THR A 132 -3.28 32.58 4.97
N LEU A 133 -2.81 32.62 6.22
CA LEU A 133 -3.52 33.26 7.32
C LEU A 133 -2.96 34.66 7.58
N VAL A 134 -3.87 35.63 7.64
CA VAL A 134 -3.57 37.03 7.93
C VAL A 134 -4.42 37.47 9.12
N HIS A 135 -3.79 38.01 10.15
CA HIS A 135 -4.45 38.59 11.31
C HIS A 135 -3.98 40.04 11.48
N ASN A 136 -4.91 40.99 11.64
CA ASN A 136 -4.59 42.42 11.77
C ASN A 136 -3.65 42.97 10.67
N LYS A 137 -3.85 42.55 9.41
CA LYS A 137 -3.04 42.92 8.23
C LYS A 137 -1.60 42.40 8.25
N GLU A 138 -1.24 41.55 9.20
CA GLU A 138 0.06 40.88 9.28
C GLU A 138 -0.08 39.37 9.12
N ARG A 139 0.97 38.72 8.60
CA ARG A 139 0.98 37.26 8.44
C ARG A 139 1.14 36.61 9.81
N VAL A 140 0.40 35.53 10.05
CA VAL A 140 0.56 34.73 11.27
C VAL A 140 2.01 34.23 11.37
N PRO A 141 2.66 34.32 12.55
CA PRO A 141 4.04 33.91 12.72
C PRO A 141 4.23 32.40 12.53
N PHE A 142 5.46 32.00 12.19
CA PHE A 142 5.84 30.60 12.12
C PHE A 142 5.66 29.90 13.47
N GLY A 143 5.17 28.65 13.43
CA GLY A 143 4.92 27.86 14.65
C GLY A 143 3.57 28.12 15.32
N ALA A 144 2.69 28.95 14.75
CA ALA A 144 1.34 29.09 15.24
C ALA A 144 0.55 27.76 15.13
N LEU A 145 -0.10 27.36 16.22
CA LEU A 145 -0.85 26.11 16.29
C LEU A 145 -2.27 26.32 15.77
N LEU A 146 -2.64 25.58 14.72
CA LEU A 146 -4.02 25.48 14.25
C LEU A 146 -4.62 24.17 14.73
N THR A 147 -5.79 24.26 15.33
CA THR A 147 -6.65 23.11 15.62
C THR A 147 -7.96 23.30 14.89
N TRP A 148 -8.36 22.31 14.12
CA TRP A 148 -9.71 22.26 13.56
C TRP A 148 -10.64 21.69 14.63
N THR A 149 -11.38 22.55 15.31
CA THR A 149 -12.42 22.12 16.26
C THR A 149 -13.69 21.82 15.48
N ASN A 150 -14.12 20.56 15.50
CA ASN A 150 -15.43 20.16 14.99
C ASN A 150 -16.49 20.56 16.02
N VAL A 151 -17.06 21.76 15.90
CA VAL A 151 -18.03 22.35 16.85
C VAL A 151 -19.43 21.71 16.70
N ASN A 152 -19.52 20.39 16.84
CA ASN A 152 -20.79 19.65 16.77
C ASN A 152 -20.97 18.61 17.89
N LYS A 153 -20.24 18.73 19.01
CA LYS A 153 -20.36 17.80 20.15
C LYS A 153 -20.38 18.47 21.54
N GLU A 154 -21.01 19.64 21.67
CA GLU A 154 -21.08 20.38 22.95
C GLU A 154 -22.49 20.80 23.42
N TRP A 155 -23.58 20.15 22.97
CA TRP A 155 -24.93 20.50 23.46
C TRP A 155 -25.61 19.48 24.39
N ALA A 156 -24.94 18.40 24.83
CA ALA A 156 -25.46 17.59 25.93
C ALA A 156 -25.08 18.20 27.30
N ILE A 157 -25.60 19.39 27.57
CA ILE A 157 -25.61 20.00 28.90
C ILE A 157 -26.70 19.30 29.70
N ARG A 158 -26.29 18.78 30.87
CA ARG A 158 -27.01 18.67 32.15
C ARG A 158 -28.55 18.64 32.09
N GLU A 159 -29.12 17.55 32.61
CA GLU A 159 -30.05 17.55 33.74
C GLU A 159 -29.86 16.25 34.53
#